data_AF-A0A0R0HC59-F1
#
_entry.id   AF-A0A0R0HC59-F1
#
_cell.length_a   1.000
_cell.length_b   1.000
_cell.length_c   1.000
_cell.angle_alpha   90.00
_cell.angle_beta   90.00
_cell.angle_gamma   90.00
#
_symmetry.space_group_name_H-M   'P 1'
#
loop_
_entity.id
_entity.type
_entity.pdbx_description
1 polymer ?
#
loop_
_entity_poly.entity_id
_entity_poly.type
_entity_poly.pdbx_seq_one_letter_code
_entity_poly.pdbx_strand_id
1 'polypeptide(L)'
;MRNKGVWEHASTAAVLVLVLCSVGIAKVKSQSQKVPGLFVFGDSLVEVGNNTFLNTIARANYFPYGIDFSRGSTGRFSNGKSLIDFIDPSTIGTRILYGVNYASASALPAFLTSQGDIMTMMDASALNQFLASSIAVVVTGSNDYINNYLLPGLYGSSYNYTAQQFGNLLVNKFCLCPNMFIYVAMQALHSVGLRKFFLVGIGPLEWSGEVRNISYSPDSKSVSVVYRVTLYGTDAEIPFHLVHIYGTASVDDTSYGDPVQKAEAIAFRRACARFGLGLHLYHQEDAS
;
A
#
# COMPACT_ATOMS: atom_id res chain seq x y z
N MET A 1 -66.83 13.08 -37.65
CA MET A 1 -65.51 13.73 -37.48
C MET A 1 -64.94 13.27 -36.15
N ARG A 2 -64.09 12.23 -36.13
CA ARG A 2 -63.43 11.78 -34.90
C ARG A 2 -62.05 11.25 -35.28
N ASN A 3 -61.02 11.88 -34.72
CA ASN A 3 -59.58 11.76 -35.00
C ASN A 3 -59.10 10.31 -35.26
N LYS A 4 -59.06 9.89 -36.53
CA LYS A 4 -58.36 8.66 -36.94
C LYS A 4 -56.84 8.87 -37.16
N GLY A 5 -56.40 10.10 -37.44
CA GLY A 5 -54.99 10.39 -37.74
C GLY A 5 -54.04 10.49 -36.53
N VAL A 6 -54.55 10.68 -35.31
CA VAL A 6 -53.69 10.87 -34.12
C VAL A 6 -53.17 9.54 -33.57
N TRP A 7 -53.90 8.44 -33.76
CA TRP A 7 -53.54 7.13 -33.22
C TRP A 7 -52.46 6.41 -34.05
N GLU A 8 -52.45 6.58 -35.38
CA GLU A 8 -51.44 5.95 -36.26
C GLU A 8 -50.04 6.56 -36.06
N HIS A 9 -49.95 7.86 -35.80
CA HIS A 9 -48.67 8.53 -35.50
C HIS A 9 -48.16 8.25 -34.08
N ALA A 10 -49.05 8.08 -33.11
CA ALA A 10 -48.65 7.70 -31.75
C ALA A 10 -48.09 6.27 -31.70
N SER A 11 -48.69 5.32 -32.43
CA SER A 11 -48.21 3.94 -32.49
C SER A 11 -46.86 3.79 -33.22
N THR A 12 -46.63 4.54 -34.29
CA THR A 12 -45.35 4.51 -35.03
C THR A 12 -44.21 5.15 -34.22
N ALA A 13 -44.46 6.26 -33.52
CA ALA A 13 -43.47 6.86 -32.63
C ALA A 13 -43.11 5.96 -31.43
N ALA A 14 -44.08 5.28 -30.83
CA ALA A 14 -43.85 4.33 -29.74
C ALA A 14 -43.00 3.12 -30.16
N VAL A 15 -43.24 2.58 -31.37
CA VAL A 15 -42.42 1.50 -31.93
C VAL A 15 -40.99 1.97 -32.21
N LEU A 16 -40.80 3.19 -32.74
CA LEU A 16 -39.48 3.74 -33.00
C LEU A 16 -38.68 3.94 -31.69
N VAL A 17 -39.33 4.44 -30.63
CA VAL A 17 -38.70 4.60 -29.31
C VAL A 17 -38.34 3.24 -28.70
N LEU A 18 -39.20 2.22 -28.81
CA LEU A 18 -38.90 0.86 -28.35
C LEU A 18 -37.76 0.20 -29.13
N VAL A 19 -37.67 0.42 -30.45
CA VAL A 19 -36.56 -0.04 -31.29
C VAL A 19 -35.26 0.69 -30.93
N LEU A 20 -35.30 2.00 -30.71
CA LEU A 20 -34.13 2.77 -30.26
C LEU A 20 -33.68 2.37 -28.85
N CYS A 21 -34.61 2.09 -27.93
CA CYS A 21 -34.31 1.57 -26.60
C CYS A 21 -33.72 0.15 -26.65
N SER A 22 -34.21 -0.73 -27.52
CA SER A 22 -33.66 -2.09 -27.65
C SER A 22 -32.30 -2.14 -28.33
N VAL A 23 -32.02 -1.23 -29.28
CA VAL A 23 -30.68 -1.05 -29.87
C VAL A 23 -29.71 -0.40 -28.87
N GLY A 24 -30.18 0.51 -28.02
CA GLY A 24 -29.38 1.15 -26.96
C GLY A 24 -29.01 0.20 -25.80
N ILE A 25 -29.89 -0.74 -25.44
CA ILE A 25 -29.67 -1.70 -24.36
C ILE A 25 -28.76 -2.87 -24.82
N ALA A 26 -28.73 -3.19 -26.11
CA ALA A 26 -27.99 -4.35 -26.64
C ALA A 26 -26.45 -4.19 -26.70
N LYS A 27 -25.87 -3.05 -26.31
CA LYS A 27 -24.42 -2.80 -26.41
C LYS A 27 -23.66 -2.52 -25.11
N VAL A 28 -24.29 -2.62 -23.93
CA VAL A 28 -23.54 -2.63 -22.68
C VAL A 28 -23.28 -4.08 -22.26
N LYS A 29 -22.47 -4.81 -23.05
CA LYS A 29 -21.68 -5.87 -22.46
C LYS A 29 -20.66 -5.17 -21.58
N SER A 30 -20.93 -5.10 -20.29
CA SER A 30 -19.91 -4.85 -19.27
C SER A 30 -18.92 -6.02 -19.34
N GLN A 31 -18.03 -6.00 -20.33
CA GLN A 31 -16.72 -6.60 -20.15
C GLN A 31 -16.10 -5.75 -19.06
N SER A 32 -16.20 -6.21 -17.81
CA SER A 32 -15.22 -5.85 -16.80
C SER A 32 -13.87 -6.09 -17.45
N GLN A 33 -13.24 -5.04 -17.96
CA GLN A 33 -11.97 -5.11 -18.65
C GLN A 33 -10.98 -5.60 -17.60
N LYS A 34 -10.74 -6.91 -17.57
CA LYS A 34 -9.72 -7.51 -16.71
C LYS A 34 -8.44 -6.78 -17.05
N VAL A 35 -7.92 -6.04 -16.08
CA VAL A 35 -6.61 -5.40 -16.19
C VAL A 35 -5.62 -6.54 -16.48
N PRO A 36 -4.92 -6.54 -17.62
CA PRO A 36 -4.13 -7.69 -18.05
C PRO A 36 -3.08 -8.06 -17.00
N GLY A 37 -2.29 -7.08 -16.57
CA GLY A 37 -1.35 -7.21 -15.47
C GLY A 37 -1.41 -6.02 -14.51
N LEU A 38 -1.20 -6.30 -13.23
CA LEU A 38 -1.06 -5.31 -12.18
C LEU A 38 0.36 -5.33 -11.61
N PHE A 39 1.18 -4.35 -11.97
CA PHE A 39 2.58 -4.27 -11.55
C PHE A 39 2.73 -3.28 -10.40
N VAL A 40 3.29 -3.72 -9.28
CA VAL A 40 3.39 -2.90 -8.06
C VAL A 40 4.82 -2.48 -7.82
N PHE A 41 4.99 -1.19 -7.58
CA PHE A 41 6.24 -0.56 -7.18
C PHE A 41 5.98 0.21 -5.90
N GLY A 42 6.93 0.21 -4.97
CA GLY A 42 6.80 1.08 -3.82
C GLY A 42 7.66 0.72 -2.63
N ASP A 43 7.19 1.19 -1.47
CA ASP A 43 7.84 1.10 -0.17
C ASP A 43 7.23 -0.01 0.71
N SER A 44 7.51 0.07 2.01
CA SER A 44 7.08 -0.87 3.05
C SER A 44 5.57 -1.13 3.07
N LEU A 45 4.72 -0.22 2.58
CA LEU A 45 3.27 -0.40 2.57
C LEU A 45 2.80 -1.49 1.59
N VAL A 46 3.60 -1.78 0.57
CA VAL A 46 3.31 -2.78 -0.47
C VAL A 46 4.41 -3.82 -0.63
N GLU A 47 5.45 -3.76 0.21
CA GLU A 47 6.52 -4.74 0.23
C GLU A 47 6.03 -6.11 0.77
N VAL A 48 6.40 -7.21 0.10
CA VAL A 48 5.92 -8.57 0.38
C VAL A 48 7.03 -9.56 0.77
N GLY A 49 8.19 -9.05 1.16
CA GLY A 49 9.39 -9.79 1.56
C GLY A 49 10.53 -9.79 0.53
N ASN A 50 10.37 -9.14 -0.61
CA ASN A 50 11.37 -8.98 -1.67
C ASN A 50 12.72 -8.47 -1.15
N ASN A 51 12.73 -7.51 -0.22
CA ASN A 51 13.97 -6.93 0.32
C ASN A 51 14.80 -7.92 1.15
N THR A 52 14.20 -9.03 1.62
CA THR A 52 14.90 -10.07 2.39
C THR A 52 16.03 -10.72 1.58
N PHE A 53 15.92 -10.70 0.25
CA PHE A 53 16.88 -11.29 -0.68
C PHE A 53 17.86 -10.26 -1.28
N LEU A 54 17.82 -9.01 -0.80
CA LEU A 54 18.63 -7.90 -1.31
C LEU A 54 19.59 -7.37 -0.24
N ASN A 55 20.72 -6.84 -0.68
CA ASN A 55 21.66 -6.13 0.21
C ASN A 55 21.16 -4.70 0.49
N THR A 56 20.17 -4.58 1.38
CA THR A 56 19.54 -3.30 1.75
C THR A 56 19.31 -3.22 3.26
N ILE A 57 19.26 -2.02 3.83
CA ILE A 57 18.82 -1.83 5.23
C ILE A 57 17.30 -1.94 5.36
N ALA A 58 16.55 -1.80 4.27
CA ALA A 58 15.09 -1.84 4.23
C ALA A 58 14.54 -3.28 4.29
N ARG A 59 15.04 -4.10 5.22
CA ARG A 59 14.53 -5.43 5.49
C ARG A 59 13.55 -5.38 6.65
N ALA A 60 12.56 -6.26 6.65
CA ALA A 60 11.66 -6.46 7.80
C ALA A 60 11.74 -7.90 8.32
N ASN A 61 12.86 -8.59 8.11
CA ASN A 61 13.10 -9.98 8.53
C ASN A 61 13.54 -10.11 10.00
N TYR A 62 13.14 -9.19 10.87
CA TYR A 62 13.50 -9.13 12.28
C TYR A 62 12.31 -8.71 13.16
N PHE A 63 12.43 -8.90 14.47
CA PHE A 63 11.40 -8.51 15.44
C PHE A 63 11.21 -6.98 15.51
N PRO A 64 9.98 -6.43 15.55
CA PRO A 64 8.71 -7.10 15.84
C PRO A 64 7.89 -7.49 14.61
N TYR A 65 8.45 -7.44 13.41
CA TYR A 65 7.71 -7.84 12.21
C TYR A 65 7.38 -9.33 12.25
N GLY A 66 6.12 -9.66 11.93
CA GLY A 66 5.59 -11.00 12.07
C GLY A 66 5.50 -11.56 13.49
N ILE A 67 5.47 -10.70 14.53
CA ILE A 67 5.30 -11.13 15.94
C ILE A 67 4.07 -12.01 16.18
N ASP A 68 3.02 -11.87 15.38
CA ASP A 68 1.79 -12.66 15.50
C ASP A 68 1.78 -13.92 14.60
N PHE A 69 2.82 -14.14 13.80
CA PHE A 69 2.98 -15.34 12.99
C PHE A 69 3.83 -16.38 13.71
N SER A 70 3.35 -17.64 13.73
CA SER A 70 4.06 -18.75 14.36
C SER A 70 5.45 -19.03 13.78
N ARG A 71 5.68 -18.63 12.52
CA ARG A 71 6.97 -18.75 11.82
C ARG A 71 7.86 -17.50 11.93
N GLY A 72 7.43 -16.47 12.65
CA GLY A 72 8.12 -15.18 12.77
C GLY A 72 7.93 -14.29 11.54
N SER A 73 8.92 -13.44 11.27
CA SER A 73 8.82 -12.45 10.19
C SER A 73 8.58 -13.10 8.82
N THR A 74 7.69 -12.47 8.05
CA THR A 74 7.38 -12.84 6.66
C THR A 74 8.13 -11.97 5.64
N GLY A 75 9.04 -11.11 6.11
CA GLY A 75 9.71 -10.09 5.31
C GLY A 75 8.85 -8.85 5.02
N ARG A 76 7.53 -8.90 5.27
CA ARG A 76 6.65 -7.73 5.24
C ARG A 76 6.94 -6.83 6.43
N PHE A 77 6.77 -5.53 6.23
CA PHE A 77 6.72 -4.53 7.29
C PHE A 77 5.38 -4.61 8.05
N SER A 78 4.90 -5.83 8.34
CA SER A 78 3.67 -6.03 9.09
C SER A 78 3.65 -7.30 9.93
N ASN A 79 2.67 -7.41 10.83
CA ASN A 79 2.27 -8.66 11.48
C ASN A 79 1.23 -9.43 10.64
N GLY A 80 0.92 -8.94 9.44
CA GLY A 80 -0.16 -9.42 8.59
C GLY A 80 0.20 -9.41 7.11
N LYS A 81 -0.74 -9.90 6.29
CA LYS A 81 -0.75 -9.63 4.85
C LYS A 81 -1.16 -8.17 4.61
N SER A 82 -0.53 -7.51 3.65
CA SER A 82 -0.87 -6.16 3.22
C SER A 82 -2.04 -6.18 2.24
N LEU A 83 -2.57 -5.00 1.90
CA LEU A 83 -3.67 -4.88 0.95
C LEU A 83 -3.29 -5.39 -0.45
N ILE A 84 -1.99 -5.48 -0.76
CA ILE A 84 -1.48 -5.90 -2.07
C ILE A 84 -1.13 -7.38 -2.17
N ASP A 85 -1.28 -8.14 -1.08
CA ASP A 85 -0.95 -9.58 -1.02
C ASP A 85 -1.79 -10.49 -1.95
N PHE A 86 -2.83 -9.94 -2.59
CA PHE A 86 -3.56 -10.66 -3.63
C PHE A 86 -2.78 -10.76 -4.95
N ILE A 87 -1.70 -9.99 -5.11
CA ILE A 87 -0.82 -10.02 -6.29
C ILE A 87 0.35 -10.96 -5.99
N ASP A 88 0.56 -11.90 -6.91
CA ASP A 88 1.67 -12.86 -6.83
C ASP A 88 3.01 -12.14 -7.06
N PRO A 89 4.00 -12.23 -6.14
CA PRO A 89 5.34 -11.70 -6.39
C PRO A 89 6.16 -12.58 -7.36
N SER A 90 5.65 -13.76 -7.77
CA SER A 90 6.37 -14.67 -8.64
C SER A 90 6.61 -14.08 -10.03
N THR A 91 7.88 -14.02 -10.42
CA THR A 91 8.33 -13.64 -11.76
C THR A 91 8.52 -14.85 -12.68
N ILE A 92 7.87 -16.00 -12.42
CA ILE A 92 8.14 -17.26 -13.13
C ILE A 92 7.14 -17.48 -14.26
N GLY A 93 7.64 -17.51 -15.50
CA GLY A 93 6.89 -17.90 -16.69
C GLY A 93 5.63 -17.07 -16.89
N THR A 94 4.53 -17.70 -17.27
CA THR A 94 3.27 -17.01 -17.59
C THR A 94 2.61 -16.31 -16.40
N ARG A 95 3.11 -16.51 -15.16
CA ARG A 95 2.60 -15.80 -13.97
C ARG A 95 2.82 -14.30 -14.05
N ILE A 96 3.92 -13.87 -14.67
CA ILE A 96 4.25 -12.45 -14.86
C ILE A 96 3.10 -11.71 -15.56
N LEU A 97 2.40 -12.40 -16.47
CA LEU A 97 1.35 -11.82 -17.29
C LEU A 97 0.10 -11.43 -16.49
N TYR A 98 -0.04 -11.87 -15.23
CA TYR A 98 -1.11 -11.45 -14.32
C TYR A 98 -0.74 -10.25 -13.45
N GLY A 99 0.50 -9.75 -13.57
CA GLY A 99 1.06 -8.75 -12.67
C GLY A 99 2.03 -9.33 -11.66
N VAL A 100 2.90 -8.47 -11.15
CA VAL A 100 3.96 -8.81 -10.20
C VAL A 100 4.13 -7.68 -9.21
N ASN A 101 4.35 -8.03 -7.95
CA ASN A 101 4.75 -7.07 -6.93
C ASN A 101 6.28 -6.94 -6.84
N TYR A 102 6.82 -5.85 -7.40
CA TYR A 102 8.25 -5.51 -7.39
C TYR A 102 8.66 -4.61 -6.22
N ALA A 103 7.75 -4.21 -5.33
CA ALA A 103 8.04 -3.31 -4.22
C ALA A 103 9.26 -3.81 -3.42
N SER A 104 10.36 -3.06 -3.55
CA SER A 104 11.70 -3.40 -3.05
C SER A 104 12.70 -2.29 -3.38
N ALA A 105 13.90 -2.39 -2.81
CA ALA A 105 15.04 -1.53 -3.12
C ALA A 105 15.57 -1.70 -4.57
N SER A 106 15.17 -2.77 -5.28
CA SER A 106 15.60 -3.06 -6.65
C SER A 106 14.43 -3.15 -7.64
N ALA A 107 13.32 -2.47 -7.35
CA ALA A 107 12.06 -2.65 -8.07
C ALA A 107 12.17 -2.43 -9.59
N LEU A 108 12.83 -1.34 -10.01
CA LEU A 108 12.97 -1.01 -11.43
C LEU A 108 13.84 -2.04 -12.18
N PRO A 109 15.07 -2.37 -11.75
CA PRO A 109 15.84 -3.44 -12.38
C PRO A 109 15.09 -4.77 -12.46
N ALA A 110 14.39 -5.17 -11.40
CA ALA A 110 13.64 -6.42 -11.37
C ALA A 110 12.52 -6.46 -12.42
N PHE A 111 11.80 -5.35 -12.59
CA PHE A 111 10.78 -5.24 -13.63
C PHE A 111 11.37 -5.28 -15.05
N LEU A 112 12.51 -4.61 -15.28
CA LEU A 112 13.18 -4.65 -16.59
C LEU A 112 13.65 -6.07 -16.96
N THR A 113 14.13 -6.84 -15.97
CA THR A 113 14.43 -8.27 -16.17
C THR A 113 13.18 -9.04 -16.58
N SER A 114 12.08 -8.90 -15.84
CA SER A 114 10.82 -9.58 -16.18
C SER A 114 10.25 -9.14 -17.53
N GLN A 115 10.44 -7.89 -17.95
CA GLN A 115 10.07 -7.46 -19.29
C GLN A 115 10.82 -8.27 -20.36
N GLY A 116 12.12 -8.50 -20.16
CA GLY A 116 12.92 -9.38 -21.00
C GLY A 116 12.34 -10.80 -21.06
N ASP A 117 11.90 -11.34 -19.92
CA ASP A 117 11.24 -12.65 -19.88
C ASP A 117 9.92 -12.65 -20.66
N ILE A 118 9.09 -11.60 -20.54
CA ILE A 118 7.82 -11.49 -21.27
C ILE A 118 8.06 -11.44 -22.79
N MET A 119 9.15 -10.80 -23.25
CA MET A 119 9.51 -10.78 -24.68
C MET A 119 9.78 -12.18 -25.25
N THR A 120 10.07 -13.18 -24.41
CA THR A 120 10.20 -14.58 -24.85
C THR A 120 8.84 -15.27 -25.07
N MET A 121 7.76 -14.68 -24.53
CA MET A 121 6.41 -15.26 -24.53
C MET A 121 5.48 -14.59 -25.55
N MET A 122 5.79 -13.36 -25.98
CA MET A 122 4.99 -12.61 -26.95
C MET A 122 5.87 -11.66 -27.78
N ASP A 123 5.40 -11.31 -28.98
CA ASP A 123 6.11 -10.35 -29.82
C ASP A 123 6.06 -8.92 -29.26
N ALA A 124 6.89 -8.04 -29.84
CA ALA A 124 7.03 -6.66 -29.38
C ALA A 124 5.72 -5.85 -29.49
N SER A 125 4.86 -6.13 -30.48
CA SER A 125 3.58 -5.43 -30.64
C SER A 125 2.60 -5.86 -29.55
N ALA A 126 2.50 -7.16 -29.31
CA ALA A 126 1.69 -7.73 -28.24
C ALA A 126 2.15 -7.26 -26.86
N LEU A 127 3.47 -7.21 -26.61
CA LEU A 127 4.03 -6.66 -25.36
C LEU A 127 3.65 -5.21 -25.15
N ASN A 128 3.77 -4.38 -26.18
CA ASN A 128 3.43 -2.96 -26.08
C ASN A 128 1.94 -2.77 -25.74
N GLN A 129 1.06 -3.53 -26.41
CA GLN A 129 -0.38 -3.52 -26.12
C GLN A 129 -0.69 -4.03 -24.71
N PHE A 130 -0.01 -5.08 -24.27
CA PHE A 130 -0.14 -5.65 -22.94
C PHE A 130 0.26 -4.63 -21.86
N LEU A 131 1.43 -4.01 -21.97
CA LEU A 131 1.91 -3.01 -21.01
C LEU A 131 1.06 -1.73 -21.03
N ALA A 132 0.66 -1.26 -22.21
CA ALA A 132 -0.22 -0.09 -22.32
C ALA A 132 -1.61 -0.33 -21.71
N SER A 133 -2.06 -1.60 -21.70
CA SER A 133 -3.34 -2.00 -21.12
C SER A 133 -3.26 -2.31 -19.62
N SER A 134 -2.08 -2.69 -19.13
CA SER A 134 -1.76 -2.99 -17.72
C SER A 134 -1.73 -1.74 -16.85
N ILE A 135 -1.77 -1.93 -15.52
CA ILE A 135 -1.69 -0.86 -14.53
C ILE A 135 -0.40 -0.99 -13.72
N ALA A 136 0.34 0.10 -13.59
CA ALA A 136 1.40 0.24 -12.61
C ALA A 136 0.85 0.91 -11.34
N VAL A 137 0.85 0.20 -10.22
CA VAL A 137 0.59 0.76 -8.89
C VAL A 137 1.90 1.26 -8.33
N VAL A 138 1.94 2.52 -7.89
CA VAL A 138 3.14 3.15 -7.35
C VAL A 138 2.81 3.72 -5.98
N VAL A 139 3.45 3.18 -4.95
CA VAL A 139 3.28 3.63 -3.55
C VAL A 139 4.58 4.28 -3.09
N THR A 140 4.53 5.57 -2.83
CA THR A 140 5.72 6.35 -2.45
C THR A 140 5.30 7.65 -1.74
N GLY A 141 6.27 8.41 -1.23
CA GLY A 141 6.03 9.68 -0.54
C GLY A 141 5.99 9.58 0.98
N SER A 142 5.56 8.44 1.55
CA SER A 142 5.51 8.27 3.01
C SER A 142 6.89 8.44 3.65
N ASN A 143 7.92 7.82 3.06
CA ASN A 143 9.29 7.96 3.51
C ASN A 143 9.83 9.39 3.35
N ASP A 144 9.38 10.14 2.34
CA ASP A 144 9.78 11.53 2.14
C ASP A 144 9.24 12.42 3.27
N TYR A 145 8.01 12.19 3.73
CA TYR A 145 7.47 12.87 4.90
C TYR A 145 8.17 12.45 6.20
N ILE A 146 8.30 11.15 6.44
CA ILE A 146 8.96 10.64 7.66
C ILE A 146 10.38 11.19 7.74
N ASN A 147 11.15 11.05 6.67
CA ASN A 147 12.58 11.35 6.71
C ASN A 147 12.93 12.81 6.42
N ASN A 148 11.98 13.67 6.03
CA ASN A 148 12.32 15.07 5.73
C ASN A 148 11.34 16.10 6.31
N TYR A 149 10.17 15.69 6.81
CA TYR A 149 9.14 16.60 7.33
C TYR A 149 8.82 16.34 8.81
N LEU A 150 8.65 15.07 9.19
CA LEU A 150 8.26 14.66 10.55
C LEU A 150 9.44 14.51 11.53
N LEU A 151 10.66 14.83 11.09
CA LEU A 151 11.87 14.83 11.93
C LEU A 151 12.44 16.26 12.10
N PRO A 152 11.74 17.14 12.85
CA PRO A 152 12.13 18.56 12.98
C PRO A 152 13.49 18.79 13.64
N GLY A 153 14.03 17.80 14.35
CA GLY A 153 15.38 17.84 14.91
C GLY A 153 16.49 17.72 13.85
N LEU A 154 16.18 17.15 12.68
CA LEU A 154 17.14 16.96 11.57
C LEU A 154 16.83 17.86 10.38
N TYR A 155 15.54 18.18 10.15
CA TYR A 155 15.10 18.93 8.98
C TYR A 155 14.15 20.06 9.36
N GLY A 156 14.40 21.26 8.82
CA GLY A 156 13.57 22.44 9.08
C GLY A 156 12.23 22.45 8.33
N SER A 157 11.89 21.41 7.57
CA SER A 157 10.80 21.45 6.58
C SER A 157 9.43 21.66 7.21
N SER A 158 9.14 21.03 8.37
CA SER A 158 7.87 21.23 9.07
C SER A 158 7.72 22.60 9.72
N TYR A 159 8.80 23.34 9.92
CA TYR A 159 8.74 24.75 10.34
C TYR A 159 8.49 25.70 9.15
N ASN A 160 8.91 25.31 7.95
CA ASN A 160 8.88 26.15 6.75
C ASN A 160 7.66 25.89 5.86
N TYR A 161 7.07 24.70 5.95
CA TYR A 161 5.97 24.27 5.10
C TYR A 161 4.87 23.65 5.95
N THR A 162 3.62 23.93 5.59
CA THR A 162 2.50 23.06 5.97
C THR A 162 2.62 21.70 5.28
N ALA A 163 1.92 20.69 5.78
CA ALA A 163 1.94 19.35 5.18
C ALA A 163 1.54 19.41 3.70
N GLN A 164 0.48 20.15 3.37
CA GLN A 164 0.06 20.32 1.98
C GLN A 164 1.11 21.02 1.11
N GLN A 165 1.78 22.06 1.61
CA GLN A 165 2.86 22.73 0.87
C GLN A 165 4.04 21.80 0.64
N PHE A 166 4.41 20.99 1.63
CA PHE A 166 5.45 19.99 1.48
C PHE A 166 5.05 18.90 0.47
N GLY A 167 3.80 18.46 0.48
CA GLY A 167 3.24 17.56 -0.54
C GLY A 167 3.35 18.13 -1.96
N ASN A 168 2.98 19.39 -2.15
CA ASN A 168 3.13 20.07 -3.45
C ASN A 168 4.60 20.17 -3.87
N LEU A 169 5.50 20.43 -2.92
CA LEU A 169 6.94 20.46 -3.18
C LEU A 169 7.45 19.09 -3.64
N LEU A 170 7.02 18.01 -2.99
CA LEU A 170 7.38 16.64 -3.38
C LEU A 170 6.85 16.30 -4.78
N VAL A 171 5.58 16.59 -5.08
CA VAL A 171 5.02 16.35 -6.43
C VAL A 171 5.82 17.11 -7.49
N ASN A 172 6.13 18.39 -7.25
CA ASN A 172 6.93 19.18 -8.18
C ASN A 172 8.32 18.56 -8.38
N LYS A 173 8.99 18.10 -7.30
CA LYS A 173 10.27 17.40 -7.44
C LYS A 173 10.13 16.07 -8.19
N PHE A 174 9.10 15.30 -7.90
CA PHE A 174 8.85 14.00 -8.53
C PHE A 174 8.58 14.15 -10.04
N CYS A 175 7.92 15.23 -10.45
CA CYS A 175 7.58 15.50 -11.84
C CYS A 175 8.67 16.25 -12.62
N LEU A 176 9.51 17.06 -11.97
CA LEU A 176 10.36 18.04 -12.65
C LEU A 176 11.85 17.92 -12.35
N CYS A 177 12.28 17.05 -11.43
CA CYS A 177 13.70 16.90 -11.07
C CYS A 177 14.28 15.61 -11.68
N PRO A 178 15.10 15.68 -12.75
CA PRO A 178 15.65 14.51 -13.43
C PRO A 178 16.57 13.64 -12.59
N ASN A 179 17.09 14.20 -11.50
CA ASN A 179 17.96 13.52 -10.54
C ASN A 179 17.18 12.78 -9.44
N MET A 180 15.86 12.93 -9.36
CA MET A 180 15.07 12.21 -8.37
C MET A 180 14.81 10.77 -8.84
N PHE A 181 15.01 9.78 -7.96
CA PHE A 181 14.82 8.36 -8.29
C PHE A 181 13.43 8.06 -8.86
N ILE A 182 12.37 8.62 -8.26
CA ILE A 182 11.01 8.40 -8.74
C ILE A 182 10.76 8.98 -10.13
N TYR A 183 11.37 10.13 -10.46
CA TYR A 183 11.30 10.70 -11.80
C TYR A 183 11.91 9.72 -12.81
N VAL A 184 13.13 9.24 -12.53
CA VAL A 184 13.83 8.28 -13.40
C VAL A 184 13.04 6.99 -13.54
N ALA A 185 12.48 6.47 -12.44
CA ALA A 185 11.67 5.26 -12.46
C ALA A 185 10.40 5.43 -13.29
N MET A 186 9.65 6.53 -13.11
CA MET A 186 8.43 6.78 -13.91
C MET A 186 8.75 6.93 -15.40
N GLN A 187 9.84 7.62 -15.74
CA GLN A 187 10.29 7.75 -17.13
C GLN A 187 10.69 6.39 -17.72
N ALA A 188 11.39 5.54 -16.97
CA ALA A 188 11.77 4.21 -17.41
C ALA A 188 10.55 3.28 -17.58
N LEU A 189 9.59 3.31 -16.65
CA LEU A 189 8.35 2.55 -16.78
C LEU A 189 7.54 3.01 -18.00
N HIS A 190 7.47 4.32 -18.22
CA HIS A 190 6.79 4.87 -19.38
C HIS A 190 7.53 4.51 -20.68
N SER A 191 8.85 4.55 -20.72
CA SER A 191 9.60 4.24 -21.95
C SER A 191 9.41 2.80 -22.42
N VAL A 192 9.15 1.86 -21.51
CA VAL A 192 8.93 0.45 -21.88
C VAL A 192 7.50 0.13 -22.33
N GLY A 193 6.55 1.05 -22.19
CA GLY A 193 5.18 0.86 -22.69
C GLY A 193 4.07 0.96 -21.63
N LEU A 194 4.38 1.12 -20.34
CA LEU A 194 3.34 1.38 -19.34
C LEU A 194 2.72 2.77 -19.57
N ARG A 195 1.39 2.83 -19.54
CA ARG A 195 0.63 4.07 -19.79
C ARG A 195 -0.37 4.42 -18.69
N LYS A 196 -0.75 3.44 -17.85
CA LYS A 196 -1.72 3.62 -16.78
C LYS A 196 -1.02 3.48 -15.44
N PHE A 197 -1.03 4.57 -14.67
CA PHE A 197 -0.40 4.63 -13.36
C PHE A 197 -1.46 4.93 -12.30
N PHE A 198 -1.45 4.13 -11.24
CA PHE A 198 -2.21 4.39 -10.03
C PHE A 198 -1.23 4.79 -8.94
N LEU A 199 -1.13 6.10 -8.71
CA LEU A 199 -0.28 6.66 -7.67
C LEU A 199 -1.06 6.63 -6.35
N VAL A 200 -0.60 5.81 -5.40
CA VAL A 200 -1.19 5.75 -4.07
C VAL A 200 -0.63 6.90 -3.25
N GLY A 201 -1.54 7.77 -2.79
CA GLY A 201 -1.19 8.88 -1.90
C GLY A 201 -0.68 8.40 -0.55
N ILE A 202 -0.16 9.33 0.23
CA ILE A 202 0.39 9.04 1.55
C ILE A 202 -0.74 8.64 2.49
N GLY A 203 -0.57 7.50 3.16
CA GLY A 203 -1.51 7.02 4.16
C GLY A 203 -1.63 7.98 5.34
N PRO A 204 -2.62 7.79 6.22
CA PRO A 204 -2.76 8.57 7.44
C PRO A 204 -1.45 8.57 8.24
N LEU A 205 -0.80 9.75 8.31
CA LEU A 205 0.51 9.91 8.97
C LEU A 205 0.38 10.07 10.49
N GLU A 206 -0.79 10.45 10.96
CA GLU A 206 -1.04 10.74 12.37
C GLU A 206 -1.72 9.56 13.04
N TRP A 207 -1.19 9.17 14.20
CA TRP A 207 -1.78 8.12 15.02
C TRP A 207 -1.67 8.50 16.50
N SER A 208 -2.64 8.04 17.30
CA SER A 208 -2.56 8.10 18.76
C SER A 208 -2.74 6.71 19.35
N GLY A 209 -2.06 6.47 20.48
CA GLY A 209 -2.13 5.24 21.24
C GLY A 209 -2.62 5.49 22.66
N GLU A 210 -3.47 4.61 23.19
CA GLU A 210 -4.02 4.71 24.55
C GLU A 210 -4.20 3.33 25.18
N VAL A 211 -3.76 3.14 26.43
CA VAL A 211 -4.11 1.97 27.24
C VAL A 211 -5.59 2.04 27.62
N ARG A 212 -6.38 1.09 27.12
CA ARG A 212 -7.83 1.01 27.38
C ARG A 212 -8.20 0.10 28.53
N ASN A 213 -7.37 -0.90 28.80
CA ASN A 213 -7.60 -1.83 29.88
C ASN A 213 -6.30 -2.51 30.32
N ILE A 214 -6.22 -2.85 31.59
CA ILE A 214 -5.13 -3.63 32.20
C ILE A 214 -5.80 -4.74 33.01
N SER A 215 -5.43 -5.99 32.77
CA SER A 215 -5.98 -7.14 33.47
C SER A 215 -4.89 -8.12 33.87
N TYR A 216 -4.90 -8.54 35.13
CA TYR A 216 -4.03 -9.60 35.62
C TYR A 216 -4.69 -10.97 35.43
N SER A 217 -3.89 -12.00 35.18
CA SER A 217 -4.39 -13.38 35.16
C SER A 217 -4.88 -13.80 36.55
N PRO A 218 -5.80 -14.78 36.66
CA PRO A 218 -6.34 -15.23 37.96
C PRO A 218 -5.28 -15.73 38.95
N ASP A 219 -4.15 -16.21 38.45
CA ASP A 219 -3.00 -16.67 39.25
C ASP A 219 -1.97 -15.56 39.54
N SER A 220 -2.23 -14.33 39.11
CA SER A 220 -1.36 -13.15 39.24
C SER A 220 0.02 -13.30 38.59
N LYS A 221 0.22 -14.28 37.69
CA LYS A 221 1.51 -14.52 37.04
C LYS A 221 1.71 -13.74 35.74
N SER A 222 0.65 -13.20 35.16
CA SER A 222 0.74 -12.42 33.92
C SER A 222 -0.17 -11.20 33.96
N VAL A 223 0.19 -10.20 33.18
CA VAL A 223 -0.61 -9.01 32.97
C VAL A 223 -0.82 -8.80 31.47
N SER A 224 -2.05 -8.46 31.10
CA SER A 224 -2.45 -8.12 29.74
C SER A 224 -2.89 -6.67 29.65
N VAL A 225 -2.41 -5.98 28.64
CA VAL A 225 -2.79 -4.61 28.28
C VAL A 225 -3.57 -4.63 26.98
N VAL A 226 -4.69 -3.93 26.96
CA VAL A 226 -5.44 -3.61 25.73
C VAL A 226 -5.04 -2.21 25.31
N TYR A 227 -4.29 -2.12 24.21
CA TYR A 227 -3.84 -0.86 23.63
C TYR A 227 -4.72 -0.51 22.43
N ARG A 228 -5.30 0.69 22.43
CA ARG A 228 -6.06 1.23 21.31
C ARG A 228 -5.14 2.10 20.47
N VAL A 229 -5.11 1.81 19.18
CA VAL A 229 -4.47 2.65 18.17
C VAL A 229 -5.56 3.29 17.35
N THR A 230 -5.47 4.60 17.19
CA THR A 230 -6.33 5.39 16.33
C THR A 230 -5.47 6.01 15.25
N LEU A 231 -5.77 5.70 13.99
CA LEU A 231 -5.17 6.35 12.83
C LEU A 231 -6.07 7.51 12.41
N TYR A 232 -5.51 8.70 12.28
CA TYR A 232 -6.22 9.90 11.84
C TYR A 232 -5.89 10.19 10.39
N GLY A 233 -6.89 10.67 9.64
CA GLY A 233 -6.66 11.24 8.32
C GLY A 233 -5.71 12.44 8.36
N THR A 234 -5.38 12.96 7.18
CA THR A 234 -4.53 14.15 7.02
C THR A 234 -5.06 15.42 7.70
N ASP A 235 -6.31 15.40 8.15
CA ASP A 235 -6.98 16.48 8.86
C ASP A 235 -7.03 16.30 10.38
N ALA A 236 -6.43 15.23 10.95
CA ALA A 236 -6.33 14.94 12.39
C ALA A 236 -7.67 14.80 13.16
N GLU A 237 -8.80 15.19 12.58
CA GLU A 237 -10.09 15.31 13.27
C GLU A 237 -10.95 14.06 13.12
N ILE A 238 -10.79 13.28 12.05
CA ILE A 238 -11.62 12.10 11.78
C ILE A 238 -10.78 10.83 11.93
N PRO A 239 -11.05 10.01 12.96
CA PRO A 239 -10.48 8.67 13.06
C PRO A 239 -10.83 7.86 11.81
N PHE A 240 -9.82 7.51 11.01
CA PHE A 240 -10.01 6.69 9.80
C PHE A 240 -10.04 5.21 10.15
N HIS A 241 -9.24 4.79 11.14
CA HIS A 241 -9.15 3.39 11.54
C HIS A 241 -8.82 3.26 13.02
N LEU A 242 -9.57 2.40 13.73
CA LEU A 242 -9.34 2.11 15.15
C LEU A 242 -9.16 0.62 15.33
N VAL A 243 -8.10 0.22 16.04
CA VAL A 243 -7.81 -1.19 16.33
C VAL A 243 -7.40 -1.34 17.79
N HIS A 244 -7.91 -2.39 18.44
CA HIS A 244 -7.41 -2.84 19.75
C HIS A 244 -6.38 -3.93 19.56
N ILE A 245 -5.27 -3.79 20.27
CA ILE A 245 -4.11 -4.68 20.19
C ILE A 245 -3.75 -5.09 21.60
N TYR A 246 -3.50 -6.37 21.78
CA TYR A 246 -3.23 -6.96 23.08
C TYR A 246 -1.73 -7.19 23.23
N GLY A 247 -1.21 -6.90 24.41
CA GLY A 247 0.12 -7.33 24.83
C GLY A 247 0.02 -8.02 26.18
N THR A 248 0.77 -9.11 26.36
CA THR A 248 0.79 -9.87 27.61
C THR A 248 2.23 -10.08 28.02
N ALA A 249 2.54 -9.80 29.28
CA ALA A 249 3.86 -10.01 29.87
C ALA A 249 3.76 -10.83 31.16
N SER A 250 4.82 -11.56 31.48
CA SER A 250 4.98 -12.22 32.78
C SER A 250 5.22 -11.17 33.86
N VAL A 251 4.62 -11.36 35.04
CA VAL A 251 4.86 -10.52 36.22
C VAL A 251 6.26 -10.76 36.80
N ASP A 252 6.80 -11.96 36.60
CA ASP A 252 8.13 -12.36 37.09
C ASP A 252 9.28 -11.96 36.15
N ASP A 253 8.98 -11.46 34.94
CA ASP A 253 10.01 -10.97 34.04
C ASP A 253 10.61 -9.68 34.62
N THR A 254 11.94 -9.59 34.73
CA THR A 254 12.68 -8.44 35.28
C THR A 254 13.50 -7.64 34.26
N SER A 255 13.41 -7.99 32.96
CA SER A 255 14.24 -7.41 31.90
C SER A 255 14.10 -5.89 31.67
N TYR A 256 12.90 -5.31 31.75
CA TYR A 256 12.63 -3.91 31.39
C TYR A 256 11.36 -3.32 32.03
N GLY A 257 11.47 -2.34 32.93
CA GLY A 257 10.30 -1.67 33.51
C GLY A 257 9.39 -2.62 34.31
N ASP A 258 8.21 -2.13 34.69
CA ASP A 258 7.21 -2.95 35.37
C ASP A 258 6.44 -3.87 34.39
N PRO A 259 5.74 -4.91 34.87
CA PRO A 259 5.02 -5.85 34.01
C PRO A 259 3.95 -5.19 33.10
N VAL A 260 3.31 -4.11 33.55
CA VAL A 260 2.31 -3.37 32.75
C VAL A 260 3.03 -2.65 31.62
N GLN A 261 4.13 -1.95 31.91
CA GLN A 261 4.95 -1.29 30.88
C GLN A 261 5.44 -2.27 29.82
N LYS A 262 5.79 -3.50 30.21
CA LYS A 262 6.15 -4.56 29.26
C LYS A 262 4.98 -4.98 28.39
N ALA A 263 3.82 -5.25 29.01
CA ALA A 263 2.63 -5.64 28.27
C ALA A 263 2.18 -4.52 27.31
N GLU A 264 2.26 -3.27 27.73
CA GLU A 264 2.02 -2.10 26.88
C GLU A 264 3.05 -2.03 25.74
N ALA A 265 4.34 -2.18 26.02
CA ALA A 265 5.39 -2.18 25.00
C ALA A 265 5.19 -3.30 23.96
N ILE A 266 4.73 -4.49 24.38
CA ILE A 266 4.37 -5.58 23.46
C ILE A 266 3.16 -5.18 22.61
N ALA A 267 2.10 -4.63 23.21
CA ALA A 267 0.91 -4.19 22.50
C ALA A 267 1.25 -3.07 21.48
N PHE A 268 2.11 -2.14 21.88
CA PHE A 268 2.59 -1.06 21.04
C PHE A 268 3.48 -1.55 19.90
N ARG A 269 4.41 -2.48 20.14
CA ARG A 269 5.21 -3.09 19.07
C ARG A 269 4.33 -3.85 18.08
N ARG A 270 3.31 -4.57 18.56
CA ARG A 270 2.29 -5.20 17.72
C ARG A 270 1.51 -4.18 16.90
N ALA A 271 1.21 -3.00 17.45
CA ALA A 271 0.61 -1.89 16.72
C ALA A 271 1.48 -1.39 15.58
N CYS A 272 2.71 -1.00 15.90
CA CYS A 272 3.65 -0.51 14.89
C CYS A 272 3.89 -1.55 13.80
N ALA A 273 4.07 -2.81 14.20
CA ALA A 273 4.16 -3.91 13.26
C ALA A 273 2.90 -3.95 12.40
N ARG A 274 1.69 -4.05 12.96
CA ARG A 274 0.45 -4.17 12.18
C ARG A 274 0.27 -3.10 11.10
N PHE A 275 0.60 -1.85 11.41
CA PHE A 275 0.39 -0.73 10.50
C PHE A 275 1.61 -0.41 9.62
N GLY A 276 2.73 -1.11 9.79
CA GLY A 276 3.98 -0.80 9.08
C GLY A 276 4.53 0.59 9.41
N LEU A 277 4.14 1.15 10.55
CA LEU A 277 4.72 2.38 11.06
C LEU A 277 6.19 2.11 11.35
N GLY A 278 7.05 2.84 10.65
CA GLY A 278 8.49 2.60 10.61
C GLY A 278 9.09 2.44 12.01
N LEU A 279 9.37 1.18 12.38
CA LEU A 279 10.04 0.79 13.62
C LEU A 279 11.53 1.15 13.64
N HIS A 280 12.01 1.95 12.68
CA HIS A 280 13.37 2.46 12.69
C HIS A 280 13.66 3.36 13.92
N LEU A 281 12.63 3.76 14.66
CA LEU A 281 12.75 4.50 15.92
C LEU A 281 13.14 3.65 17.15
N TYR A 282 13.23 2.32 17.03
CA TYR A 282 13.60 1.43 18.16
C TYR A 282 14.85 0.59 17.93
N HIS A 283 15.62 0.85 16.87
CA HIS A 283 16.92 0.22 16.75
C HIS A 283 17.87 0.87 17.77
N GLN A 284 17.92 0.29 18.97
CA GLN A 284 19.12 0.36 19.80
C GLN A 284 20.22 -0.39 19.05
N GLU A 285 21.39 0.24 18.98
CA GLU A 285 22.63 -0.34 18.46
C GLU A 285 23.06 -1.50 19.36
N ASP A 286 22.57 -2.71 19.11
CA ASP A 286 23.17 -3.94 19.61
C ASP A 286 23.46 -4.87 18.41
N ALA A 287 24.39 -4.43 17.58
CA ALA A 287 25.15 -5.29 16.68
C ALA A 287 26.58 -4.75 16.65
N SER A 288 27.31 -5.02 17.73
CA SER A 288 28.77 -5.08 17.74
C SER A 288 29.22 -6.54 17.56
#